data_AF-A0A815U5X2-F1
#
_entry.id   AF-A0A815U5X2-F1
#
_cell.length_a   1.000
_cell.length_b   1.000
_cell.length_c   1.000
_cell.angle_alpha   90.00
_cell.angle_beta   90.00
_cell.angle_gamma   90.00
#
_symmetry.space_group_name_H-M   'P 1'
#
loop_
_entity.id
_entity.type
_entity.pdbx_description
1 polymer ?
#
loop_
_entity_poly.entity_id
_entity_poly.type
_entity_poly.pdbx_seq_one_letter_code
_entity_poly.pdbx_strand_id
1 'polypeptide(L)'
;MFESFYQNPILREYFNPNQFHITSWVRDPVGIYHPFVFDFEKKFFDKIYAYNIYTWMNKWWWLSIVYSIIYVGLIYYGRLLMEKRERYELRLPLILWNL
;
A
#
# COMPACT_ATOMS: atom_id res chain seq x y z
N MET A 1 12.83 -8.78 -10.48
CA MET A 1 11.62 -8.25 -9.84
C MET A 1 11.81 -6.95 -9.02
N PHE A 2 12.86 -6.77 -8.20
CA PHE A 2 13.03 -5.53 -7.39
C PHE A 2 13.50 -4.28 -8.16
N GLU A 3 14.14 -4.41 -9.32
CA GLU A 3 14.63 -3.25 -10.07
C GLU A 3 13.53 -2.44 -10.77
N SER A 4 12.41 -3.06 -11.16
CA SER A 4 11.26 -2.33 -11.73
C SER A 4 10.59 -1.40 -10.71
N PHE A 5 10.75 -1.69 -9.43
CA PHE A 5 10.24 -0.89 -8.32
C PHE A 5 10.98 0.45 -8.20
N TYR A 6 12.29 0.46 -8.46
CA TYR A 6 13.14 1.67 -8.44
C TYR A 6 12.98 2.55 -9.69
N GLN A 7 12.47 1.99 -10.79
CA GLN A 7 12.19 2.72 -12.04
C GLN A 7 10.93 3.57 -11.95
N ASN A 8 10.01 3.26 -11.03
CA ASN A 8 8.75 3.99 -10.90
C ASN A 8 8.96 5.28 -10.07
N PRO A 9 8.75 6.48 -10.63
CA PRO A 9 9.11 7.73 -9.98
C PRO A 9 8.35 7.96 -8.66
N ILE A 10 7.12 7.47 -8.58
CA ILE A 10 6.29 7.55 -7.36
C ILE A 10 6.88 6.63 -6.29
N LEU A 11 7.11 5.35 -6.60
CA LEU A 11 7.63 4.39 -5.62
C LEU A 11 9.03 4.74 -5.15
N ARG A 12 9.87 5.30 -6.03
CA ARG A 12 11.20 5.80 -5.68
C ARG A 12 11.16 6.93 -4.66
N GLU A 13 10.14 7.79 -4.69
CA GLU A 13 9.97 8.83 -3.69
C GLU A 13 9.52 8.25 -2.34
N TYR A 14 8.59 7.29 -2.34
CA TYR A 14 8.04 6.70 -1.10
C TYR A 14 8.97 5.68 -0.43
N PHE A 15 9.76 4.93 -1.20
CA PHE A 15 10.69 3.91 -0.69
C PHE A 15 12.14 4.36 -0.82
N ASN A 16 12.39 5.66 -0.67
CA ASN A 16 13.75 6.18 -0.65
C ASN A 16 14.43 5.76 0.66
N PRO A 17 15.53 4.99 0.63
CA PRO A 17 16.22 4.57 1.85
C PRO A 17 16.72 5.77 2.69
N ASN A 18 16.92 6.92 2.05
CA ASN A 18 17.31 8.15 2.71
C ASN A 18 16.16 8.81 3.51
N GLN A 19 14.93 8.26 3.49
CA GLN A 19 13.82 8.74 4.33
C GLN A 19 13.73 8.03 5.68
N PHE A 20 14.48 6.94 5.87
CA PHE A 20 14.55 6.21 7.14
C PHE A 20 15.53 6.84 8.14
N HIS A 21 16.01 8.05 7.87
CA HIS A 21 16.80 8.80 8.84
C HIS A 21 15.91 9.27 9.98
N ILE A 22 16.42 9.07 11.19
CA ILE A 22 15.79 9.52 12.42
C ILE A 22 16.38 10.87 12.75
N THR A 23 15.51 11.83 12.98
CA THR A 23 15.88 13.12 13.55
C THR A 23 15.32 13.24 14.95
N SER A 24 16.10 13.82 15.83
CA SER A 24 15.74 13.97 17.23
C SER A 24 15.15 15.34 17.51
N TRP A 25 14.28 15.39 18.52
CA TRP A 25 13.72 16.63 19.06
C TRP A 25 13.00 17.50 18.04
N VAL A 26 12.15 16.89 17.21
CA VAL A 26 11.34 17.62 16.24
C VAL A 26 10.09 18.15 16.91
N ARG A 27 9.77 19.43 16.64
CA ARG A 27 8.56 20.08 17.14
C ARG A 27 7.43 19.89 16.14
N ASP A 28 6.29 19.42 16.63
CA ASP A 28 5.08 19.29 15.82
C ASP A 28 4.37 20.67 15.65
N PRO A 29 3.35 20.76 14.79
CA PRO A 29 2.55 21.97 14.63
C PRO A 29 1.67 22.33 15.84
N VAL A 30 1.56 21.44 16.82
CA VAL A 30 0.75 21.60 18.05
C VAL A 30 1.62 22.09 19.22
N GLY A 31 2.95 22.07 19.07
CA GLY A 31 3.95 22.52 20.05
C GLY A 31 4.56 21.41 20.92
N ILE A 32 4.24 20.14 20.67
CA ILE A 32 4.78 18.94 21.30
C ILE A 32 6.14 18.59 20.68
N TYR A 33 7.07 18.16 21.54
CA TYR A 33 8.40 17.71 21.12
C TYR A 33 8.43 16.19 21.04
N HIS A 34 8.89 15.69 19.90
CA HIS A 34 9.08 14.27 19.66
C HIS A 34 10.57 13.93 19.67
N PRO A 35 11.02 13.00 20.54
CA PRO A 35 12.45 12.69 20.69
C PRO A 35 13.01 11.92 19.49
N PHE A 36 12.17 11.19 18.76
CA PHE A 36 12.56 10.41 17.58
C PHE A 36 11.47 10.56 16.52
N VAL A 37 11.81 11.17 15.38
CA VAL A 37 10.90 11.37 14.25
C VAL A 37 11.63 11.01 12.97
N PHE A 38 11.01 10.15 12.16
CA PHE A 38 11.54 9.82 10.85
C PHE A 38 11.33 10.97 9.85
N ASP A 39 12.23 11.10 8.87
CA ASP A 39 12.11 12.17 7.87
C ASP A 39 10.83 12.06 7.03
N PHE A 40 10.26 10.87 6.84
CA PHE A 40 8.95 10.73 6.20
C PHE A 40 7.80 11.24 7.09
N GLU A 41 7.88 11.08 8.41
CA GLU A 41 6.84 11.53 9.36
C GLU A 41 6.72 13.04 9.38
N LYS A 42 7.82 13.76 9.16
CA LYS A 42 7.81 15.23 9.03
C LYS A 42 6.90 15.72 7.91
N LYS A 43 6.73 14.96 6.83
CA LYS A 43 5.79 15.33 5.75
C LYS A 43 4.35 15.41 6.26
N PHE A 44 3.98 14.59 7.25
CA PHE A 44 2.66 14.60 7.87
C PHE A 44 2.46 15.74 8.88
N PHE A 45 3.52 16.45 9.28
CA PHE A 45 3.39 17.67 10.08
C PHE A 45 2.87 18.86 9.26
N ASP A 46 2.99 18.81 7.93
CA ASP A 46 2.27 19.76 7.07
C ASP A 46 0.77 19.44 7.08
N LYS A 47 -0.01 20.37 7.65
CA LYS A 47 -1.47 20.26 7.75
C LYS A 47 -2.13 20.10 6.39
N ILE A 48 -1.60 20.72 5.34
CA ILE A 48 -2.16 20.66 3.99
C ILE A 48 -1.94 19.24 3.42
N TYR A 49 -0.73 18.71 3.58
CA TYR A 49 -0.39 17.36 3.14
C TYR A 49 -1.23 16.30 3.86
N ALA A 50 -1.31 16.37 5.18
CA ALA A 50 -2.11 15.43 5.98
C ALA A 50 -3.61 15.50 5.65
N TYR A 51 -4.16 16.70 5.46
CA TYR A 51 -5.56 16.89 5.09
C TYR A 51 -5.89 16.29 3.71
N ASN A 52 -5.01 16.46 2.73
CA ASN A 52 -5.19 15.89 1.39
C ASN A 52 -5.22 14.34 1.41
N ILE A 53 -4.35 13.71 2.21
CA ILE A 53 -4.35 12.25 2.37
C ILE A 53 -5.62 11.79 3.07
N TYR A 54 -6.02 12.47 4.14
CA TYR A 54 -7.22 12.11 4.89
C TYR A 54 -8.48 12.22 4.03
N THR A 55 -8.62 13.30 3.26
CA THR A 55 -9.77 13.49 2.35
C THR A 55 -9.77 12.47 1.21
N TRP A 56 -8.61 12.14 0.64
CA TRP A 56 -8.50 11.09 -0.36
C TRP A 56 -8.91 9.73 0.22
N MET A 57 -8.39 9.37 1.39
CA MET A 57 -8.72 8.12 2.07
C MET A 57 -10.22 8.06 2.41
N ASN A 58 -10.79 9.14 2.95
CA ASN A 58 -12.21 9.23 3.29
C ASN A 58 -13.14 9.23 2.06
N LYS A 59 -12.63 9.60 0.87
CA LYS A 59 -13.40 9.50 -0.36
C LYS A 59 -13.43 8.07 -0.92
N TRP A 60 -12.33 7.34 -0.78
CA TRP A 60 -12.13 6.07 -1.49
C TRP A 60 -12.17 4.82 -0.60
N TRP A 61 -12.23 4.95 0.73
CA TRP A 61 -12.21 3.80 1.66
C TRP A 61 -13.24 2.72 1.32
N TRP A 62 -14.44 3.11 0.89
CA TRP A 62 -15.54 2.18 0.59
C TRP A 62 -15.22 1.24 -0.59
N LEU A 63 -14.33 1.65 -1.52
CA LEU A 63 -13.90 0.77 -2.62
C LEU A 63 -13.23 -0.50 -2.11
N SER A 64 -12.48 -0.42 -1.00
CA SER A 64 -11.82 -1.59 -0.42
C SER A 64 -12.84 -2.69 -0.05
N ILE A 65 -14.00 -2.29 0.44
CA ILE A 65 -15.10 -3.19 0.79
C ILE A 65 -15.69 -3.80 -0.48
N VAL A 66 -15.92 -3.00 -1.52
CA VAL A 66 -16.43 -3.49 -2.82
C VAL A 66 -15.48 -4.53 -3.42
N TYR A 67 -14.18 -4.24 -3.47
CA TYR A 67 -13.19 -5.19 -3.97
C TYR A 67 -13.13 -6.47 -3.12
N SER A 68 -13.27 -6.36 -1.80
CA SER A 68 -13.32 -7.53 -0.91
C SER A 68 -14.53 -8.42 -1.20
N ILE A 69 -15.72 -7.83 -1.35
CA ILE A 69 -16.95 -8.56 -1.68
C ILE A 69 -16.82 -9.24 -3.05
N ILE A 70 -16.32 -8.52 -4.06
CA ILE A 70 -16.09 -9.07 -5.40
C ILE A 70 -15.10 -10.24 -5.33
N TYR A 71 -14.00 -10.10 -4.58
CA TYR A 71 -12.99 -11.15 -4.42
C TYR A 71 -13.58 -12.42 -3.80
N VAL A 72 -14.34 -12.29 -2.71
CA VAL A 72 -15.02 -13.43 -2.06
C VAL A 72 -16.04 -14.06 -3.01
N GLY A 73 -16.81 -13.24 -3.73
CA GLY A 73 -17.76 -13.71 -4.72
C GLY A 73 -17.08 -14.50 -5.85
N LEU A 74 -15.95 -14.01 -6.37
CA LEU A 74 -15.15 -14.68 -7.38
C LEU A 74 -14.56 -15.99 -6.88
N ILE A 75 -14.09 -16.06 -5.62
CA ILE A 75 -13.61 -17.31 -5.02
C ILE A 75 -14.74 -18.33 -4.94
N TYR A 76 -15.91 -17.93 -4.45
CA TYR A 76 -17.05 -18.83 -4.30
C TYR A 76 -17.55 -19.34 -5.65
N TYR A 77 -17.67 -18.43 -6.62
CA TYR A 77 -18.05 -18.77 -7.98
C TYR A 77 -17.01 -19.69 -8.66
N GLY A 78 -15.72 -19.39 -8.48
CA GLY A 78 -14.61 -20.23 -8.95
C GLY A 78 -14.67 -21.63 -8.37
N ARG A 79 -14.98 -21.76 -7.07
CA ARG A 79 -15.17 -23.05 -6.40
C ARG A 79 -16.31 -23.87 -7.01
N LEU A 80 -17.48 -23.27 -7.21
CA LEU A 80 -18.64 -23.95 -7.79
C LEU A 80 -18.41 -24.42 -9.23
N LEU A 81 -17.68 -23.62 -10.04
CA LEU A 81 -17.32 -24.00 -11.39
C LEU A 81 -16.28 -25.13 -11.42
N MET A 82 -15.29 -25.08 -10.52
CA MET A 82 -14.24 -26.10 -10.44
C MET A 82 -14.72 -27.42 -9.84
N GLU A 83 -15.82 -27.46 -9.10
CA GLU A 83 -16.41 -28.71 -8.62
C GLU A 83 -16.87 -29.63 -9.76
N LYS A 84 -17.17 -29.07 -10.93
CA LYS A 84 -17.60 -29.81 -12.13
C LYS A 84 -16.50 -30.05 -13.16
N ARG A 85 -15.25 -29.65 -12.89
CA ARG A 85 -14.12 -29.74 -13.84
C ARG A 85 -12.89 -30.37 -13.18
N GLU A 86 -12.00 -30.94 -13.99
CA GLU A 86 -10.70 -31.41 -13.52
C GLU A 86 -9.82 -30.24 -13.05
N ARG A 87 -8.94 -30.51 -12.08
CA ARG A 87 -8.04 -29.50 -11.48
C ARG A 87 -7.16 -28.88 -12.56
N TYR A 88 -7.15 -27.56 -12.62
CA TYR A 88 -6.19 -26.81 -13.44
C TYR A 88 -4.76 -27.06 -12.95
N GLU A 89 -3.83 -27.34 -13.85
CA GLU A 89 -2.41 -27.37 -13.54
C GLU A 89 -1.85 -25.94 -13.46
N LEU A 90 -1.84 -25.35 -12.27
CA LEU A 90 -1.37 -23.98 -12.05
C LEU A 90 0.17 -23.83 -12.09
N ARG A 91 0.94 -24.87 -12.45
CA ARG A 91 2.41 -24.83 -12.36
C ARG A 91 3.02 -23.70 -13.19
N LEU A 92 2.61 -23.57 -14.46
CA LEU A 92 3.12 -22.52 -15.35
C LEU A 92 2.73 -21.09 -14.92
N PRO A 93 1.46 -20.77 -14.64
CA PRO A 93 1.10 -19.43 -14.18
C PRO A 93 1.71 -19.08 -12.82
N LEU A 94 1.91 -20.05 -11.92
CA LEU A 94 2.53 -19.80 -10.60
C LEU A 94 4.03 -19.53 -10.70
N ILE A 95 4.74 -20.17 -11.64
CA ILE A 95 6.14 -19.85 -11.94
C ILE A 95 6.24 -18.44 -12.53
N LEU A 96 5.37 -18.09 -13.48
CA LEU A 96 5.37 -16.75 -14.09
C LEU A 96 5.05 -15.65 -13.08
N TRP A 97 4.16 -15.91 -12.12
CA TRP A 97 3.83 -14.94 -11.07
C TRP A 97 4.99 -14.66 -10.10
N ASN A 98 5.86 -15.64 -9.86
CA ASN A 98 6.97 -15.54 -8.92
C ASN A 98 8.28 -15.01 -9.53
N LEU A 99 8.37 -14.89 -10.85
CA LEU A 99 9.60 -14.49 -11.57
C LEU A 99 9.73 -12.96 -11.69
#